data_AF-A0AAV0X0Z2-F1
#
_entry.id   AF-A0AAV0X0Z2-F1
#
_cell.length_a   1.000
_cell.length_b   1.000
_cell.length_c   1.000
_cell.angle_alpha   90.00
_cell.angle_beta   90.00
_cell.angle_gamma   90.00
#
_symmetry.space_group_name_H-M   'P 1'
#
loop_
_entity.id
_entity.type
_entity.pdbx_description
1 polymer ?
#
loop_
_entity_poly.entity_id
_entity_poly.type
_entity_poly.pdbx_seq_one_letter_code
_entity_poly.pdbx_strand_id
1 'polypeptide(L)'
;MNYAFLRNLAIIGFEGTIKNKTAITINGTLCKTIYVCSLKDNYKINNMSVSVIIIKRAIQLGKSFKIPIRETITVLTRLGYILNHSWGKTINQKLIINKSMRITKGGFVYNDNMTHLKNNLDQDIRFKLMYLNEYPEMKIKYNTYIKNNRDVYDMIIDYIKAVLIAKPDNVLQFSIDYFEEF
;
A
#
# COMPACT_ATOMS: atom_id res chain seq x y z
N MET A 1 5.36 -3.87 -11.82
CA MET A 1 6.53 -4.09 -10.92
C MET A 1 5.99 -4.57 -9.59
N ASN A 2 6.55 -5.61 -8.97
CA ASN A 2 6.00 -6.20 -7.73
C ASN A 2 6.56 -5.46 -6.50
N TYR A 3 5.90 -4.36 -6.11
CA TYR A 3 6.30 -3.54 -4.96
C TYR A 3 6.08 -4.25 -3.61
N ALA A 4 5.11 -5.16 -3.52
CA ALA A 4 4.87 -5.95 -2.31
C ALA A 4 6.09 -6.84 -1.97
N PHE A 5 6.69 -7.45 -3.00
CA PHE A 5 7.92 -8.22 -2.84
C PHE A 5 9.09 -7.35 -2.35
N LEU A 6 9.31 -6.18 -2.98
CA LEU A 6 10.36 -5.24 -2.57
C LEU A 6 10.17 -4.76 -1.12
N ARG A 7 8.92 -4.49 -0.74
CA ARG A 7 8.56 -4.10 0.62
C ARG A 7 8.88 -5.20 1.62
N ASN A 8 8.56 -6.46 1.30
CA ASN A 8 8.86 -7.59 2.18
C ASN A 8 10.38 -7.72 2.40
N LEU A 9 11.18 -7.64 1.33
CA LEU A 9 12.65 -7.66 1.42
C LEU A 9 13.20 -6.55 2.33
N ALA A 10 12.61 -5.36 2.27
CA ALA A 10 12.98 -4.23 3.11
C ALA A 10 12.65 -4.46 4.59
N ILE A 11 11.48 -5.06 4.90
CA ILE A 11 11.04 -5.35 6.27
C ILE A 11 11.93 -6.41 6.92
N ILE A 12 12.13 -7.54 6.24
CA ILE A 12 12.96 -8.63 6.76
C ILE A 12 14.44 -8.23 6.85
N GLY A 13 14.86 -7.18 6.16
CA GLY A 13 16.25 -6.76 6.20
C GLY A 13 17.16 -7.52 5.26
N PHE A 14 16.61 -8.05 4.17
CA PHE A 14 17.37 -8.96 3.32
C PHE A 14 18.55 -8.27 2.66
N GLU A 15 19.73 -8.85 2.86
CA GLU A 15 20.98 -8.46 2.21
C GLU A 15 21.47 -9.62 1.35
N GLY A 16 21.80 -9.33 0.09
CA GLY A 16 22.25 -10.34 -0.85
C GLY A 16 21.60 -10.24 -2.22
N THR A 17 21.81 -11.26 -3.04
CA THR A 17 21.35 -11.29 -4.44
C THR A 17 20.28 -12.36 -4.64
N ILE A 18 19.14 -11.95 -5.18
CA ILE A 18 18.06 -12.87 -5.59
C ILE A 18 18.03 -12.92 -7.11
N LYS A 19 18.37 -14.08 -7.65
CA LYS A 19 18.21 -14.39 -9.07
C LYS A 19 16.88 -15.09 -9.24
N ASN A 20 15.85 -14.34 -9.63
CA ASN A 20 14.53 -14.94 -9.79
C ASN A 20 14.46 -15.64 -11.17
N LYS A 21 14.12 -16.93 -11.18
CA LYS A 21 13.85 -17.69 -12.42
C LYS A 21 12.46 -17.40 -12.99
N THR A 22 11.60 -16.68 -12.25
CA THR A 22 10.28 -16.28 -12.72
C THR A 22 10.41 -15.32 -13.90
N ALA A 23 9.99 -15.82 -15.05
CA ALA A 23 9.86 -15.12 -16.30
C ALA A 23 9.01 -13.86 -16.13
N ILE A 24 9.60 -12.68 -16.31
CA ILE A 24 8.81 -11.48 -16.54
C ILE A 24 8.73 -11.29 -18.05
N THR A 25 7.53 -11.26 -18.61
CA THR A 25 7.31 -10.95 -20.01
C THR A 25 7.27 -9.45 -20.22
N ILE A 26 8.20 -8.92 -21.02
CA ILE A 26 8.17 -7.54 -21.51
C ILE A 26 7.93 -7.61 -23.01
N ASN A 27 6.82 -7.06 -23.49
CA ASN A 27 6.40 -7.12 -24.90
C ASN A 27 6.44 -8.56 -25.45
N GLY A 28 5.91 -9.52 -24.69
CA GLY A 28 5.92 -10.95 -25.05
C GLY A 28 7.27 -11.66 -24.93
N THR A 29 8.36 -10.96 -24.59
CA THR A 29 9.69 -11.56 -24.47
C THR A 29 10.01 -11.92 -23.02
N LEU A 30 10.48 -13.15 -22.81
CA LEU A 30 10.89 -13.65 -21.50
C LEU A 30 12.16 -12.94 -21.01
N CYS A 31 12.07 -12.29 -19.85
CA CYS A 31 13.18 -11.60 -19.21
C CYS A 31 13.54 -12.24 -17.87
N LYS A 32 14.84 -12.27 -17.58
CA LYS A 32 15.39 -12.63 -16.27
C LYS A 32 15.50 -11.38 -15.41
N THR A 33 15.20 -11.53 -14.12
CA THR A 33 15.30 -10.42 -13.17
C THR A 33 16.26 -10.77 -12.05
N ILE A 34 17.23 -9.90 -11.82
CA ILE A 34 18.20 -10.01 -10.74
C ILE A 34 17.95 -8.85 -9.77
N TYR A 35 17.79 -9.18 -8.50
CA TYR A 35 17.69 -8.20 -7.42
C TYR A 35 18.97 -8.27 -6.59
N VAL A 36 19.60 -7.13 -6.34
CA VAL A 36 20.74 -6.96 -5.44
C VAL A 36 20.30 -6.02 -4.34
N CYS A 37 20.23 -6.53 -3.11
CA CYS A 37 19.80 -5.82 -1.93
C CYS A 37 21.02 -5.53 -1.06
N SER A 38 21.18 -4.28 -0.65
CA SER A 38 22.23 -3.86 0.28
C SER A 38 21.61 -3.05 1.41
N LEU A 39 21.95 -3.41 2.65
CA LEU A 39 21.55 -2.68 3.84
C LEU A 39 22.47 -1.47 4.03
N LYS A 40 21.92 -0.33 4.44
CA LYS A 40 22.68 0.88 4.72
C LYS A 40 22.09 1.62 5.91
N ASP A 41 22.81 1.58 7.03
CA ASP A 41 22.31 2.11 8.31
C ASP A 41 22.41 3.64 8.44
N ASN A 42 23.30 4.26 7.66
CA ASN A 42 23.58 5.70 7.74
C ASN A 42 23.17 6.44 6.46
N TYR A 43 21.98 6.15 5.93
CA TYR A 43 21.48 6.86 4.77
C TYR A 43 20.92 8.23 5.21
N LYS A 44 21.57 9.31 4.76
CA LYS A 44 21.21 10.69 5.14
C LYS A 44 20.00 11.17 4.33
N ILE A 45 18.94 11.54 5.03
CA ILE A 45 17.76 12.23 4.48
C ILE A 45 17.48 13.43 5.37
N ASN A 46 17.46 14.65 4.80
CA ASN A 46 17.20 15.88 5.54
C ASN A 46 18.03 16.00 6.84
N ASN A 47 19.33 15.73 6.76
CA ASN A 47 20.30 15.70 7.87
C ASN A 47 20.09 14.63 8.96
N MET A 48 19.14 13.71 8.79
CA MET A 48 18.96 12.55 9.69
C MET A 48 19.48 11.26 9.04
N SER A 49 20.20 10.46 9.82
CA SER A 49 20.65 9.12 9.41
C SER A 49 19.56 8.10 9.69
N VAL A 50 19.19 7.34 8.66
CA VAL A 50 18.13 6.33 8.72
C VAL A 50 18.64 5.04 8.11
N SER A 51 18.27 3.90 8.71
CA SER A 51 18.55 2.58 8.13
C SER A 51 17.59 2.28 6.98
N VAL A 52 18.18 1.99 5.83
CA VAL A 52 17.46 1.75 4.58
C VAL A 52 17.99 0.50 3.89
N ILE A 53 17.13 -0.11 3.08
CA ILE A 53 17.51 -1.12 2.11
C ILE A 53 17.49 -0.49 0.72
N ILE A 54 18.61 -0.63 0.03
CA ILE A 54 18.74 -0.23 -1.37
C ILE A 54 18.59 -1.51 -2.20
N ILE A 55 17.55 -1.56 -3.02
CA ILE A 55 17.28 -2.66 -3.93
C ILE A 55 17.57 -2.21 -5.35
N LYS A 56 18.66 -2.73 -5.92
CA LYS A 56 18.97 -2.62 -7.34
C LYS A 56 18.37 -3.80 -8.06
N ARG A 57 17.61 -3.53 -9.12
CA ARG A 57 17.00 -4.56 -9.95
C ARG A 57 17.47 -4.37 -11.39
N ALA A 58 18.07 -5.41 -11.94
CA ALA A 58 18.48 -5.48 -13.33
C ALA A 58 17.58 -6.45 -14.09
N ILE A 59 17.05 -6.01 -15.23
CA ILE A 59 16.26 -6.85 -16.13
C ILE A 59 17.10 -7.19 -17.36
N GLN A 60 17.29 -8.48 -17.60
CA GLN A 60 18.07 -9.02 -18.73
C GLN A 60 17.15 -9.72 -19.72
N LEU A 61 17.39 -9.51 -21.02
CA LEU A 61 16.68 -10.23 -22.09
C LEU A 61 17.30 -11.61 -22.26
N GLY A 62 16.48 -12.65 -22.47
CA GLY A 62 16.97 -14.02 -22.62
C GLY A 62 18.00 -14.26 -23.73
N LYS A 63 18.14 -13.36 -24.72
CA LYS A 63 19.07 -13.50 -25.86
C LYS A 63 20.40 -12.75 -25.69
N SER A 64 20.52 -11.83 -24.72
CA SER A 64 21.72 -11.03 -24.47
C SER A 64 21.97 -10.97 -22.97
N PHE A 65 22.92 -11.78 -22.48
CA PHE A 65 23.28 -11.85 -21.07
C PHE A 65 24.20 -10.71 -20.61
N LYS A 66 24.67 -9.85 -21.52
CA LYS A 66 25.73 -8.88 -21.22
C LYS A 66 25.23 -7.47 -20.87
N ILE A 67 24.03 -7.06 -21.31
CA ILE A 67 23.57 -5.67 -21.12
C ILE A 67 22.17 -5.65 -20.47
N PRO A 68 22.03 -5.13 -19.24
CA PRO A 68 20.71 -4.93 -18.65
C PRO A 68 19.92 -3.91 -19.47
N ILE A 69 18.67 -4.24 -19.85
CA ILE A 69 17.84 -3.35 -20.67
C ILE A 69 17.29 -2.19 -19.84
N ARG A 70 17.01 -2.48 -18.56
CA ARG A 70 16.46 -1.54 -17.60
C ARG A 70 17.03 -1.86 -16.23
N GLU A 71 17.54 -0.82 -15.60
CA GLU A 71 17.89 -0.83 -14.20
C GLU A 71 16.88 -0.01 -13.43
N THR A 72 16.50 -0.52 -12.27
CA THR A 72 15.67 0.22 -11.32
C THR A 72 16.32 0.16 -9.95
N ILE A 73 16.44 1.30 -9.29
CA ILE A 73 16.93 1.38 -7.91
C ILE A 73 15.79 1.85 -7.05
N THR A 74 15.49 1.10 -5.99
CA THR A 74 14.48 1.48 -5.01
C THR A 74 15.13 1.54 -3.64
N VAL A 75 15.05 2.68 -2.99
CA VAL A 75 15.51 2.87 -1.62
C VAL A 75 14.29 2.81 -0.72
N LEU A 76 14.26 1.87 0.22
CA LEU A 76 13.18 1.68 1.17
C LEU A 76 13.69 1.78 2.60
N THR A 77 12.89 2.28 3.53
CA THR A 77 13.18 2.14 4.97
C THR A 77 13.00 0.68 5.42
N ARG A 78 13.52 0.35 6.60
CA ARG A 78 13.28 -0.95 7.27
C ARG A 78 11.81 -1.27 7.59
N LEU A 79 10.92 -0.29 7.48
CA LEU A 79 9.47 -0.48 7.62
C LEU A 79 8.76 -0.64 6.26
N GLY A 80 9.53 -0.62 5.16
CA GLY A 80 9.03 -0.79 3.81
C GLY A 80 8.49 0.47 3.16
N TYR A 81 8.81 1.66 3.66
CA TYR A 81 8.45 2.93 3.01
C TYR A 81 9.44 3.24 1.89
N ILE A 82 8.94 3.53 0.68
CA ILE A 82 9.77 3.94 -0.45
C ILE A 82 10.20 5.39 -0.24
N LEU A 83 11.52 5.64 -0.30
CA LEU A 83 12.11 6.97 -0.15
C LEU A 83 12.46 7.57 -1.51
N ASN A 84 13.04 6.73 -2.36
CA ASN A 84 13.45 7.10 -3.70
C ASN A 84 13.26 5.88 -4.60
N HIS A 85 12.70 6.11 -5.77
CA HIS A 85 12.62 5.12 -6.81
C HIS A 85 13.13 5.71 -8.11
N SER A 86 14.13 5.09 -8.72
CA SER A 86 14.68 5.53 -10.00
C SER A 86 14.68 4.40 -11.01
N TRP A 87 14.41 4.74 -12.27
CA TRP A 87 14.33 3.77 -13.36
C TRP A 87 14.77 4.38 -14.69
N GLY A 88 15.17 3.52 -15.63
CA GLY A 88 15.51 3.94 -16.99
C GLY A 88 16.67 3.14 -17.59
N LYS A 89 17.07 3.51 -18.82
CA LYS A 89 18.32 3.05 -19.44
C LYS A 89 19.52 3.80 -18.84
N THR A 90 19.38 5.12 -18.72
CA THR A 90 20.16 6.00 -17.86
C THR A 90 19.23 6.36 -16.70
N ILE A 91 19.68 6.24 -15.45
CA ILE A 91 18.87 6.39 -14.22
C ILE A 91 18.49 7.87 -14.01
N ASN A 92 17.73 8.41 -14.97
CA ASN A 92 17.40 9.83 -15.08
C ASN A 92 15.99 10.10 -14.54
N GLN A 93 15.09 9.13 -14.63
CA GLN A 93 13.74 9.24 -14.06
C GLN A 93 13.80 8.85 -12.58
N LYS A 94 13.38 9.78 -11.70
CA LYS A 94 13.41 9.62 -10.25
C LYS A 94 12.07 10.07 -9.67
N LEU A 95 11.44 9.19 -8.93
CA LEU A 95 10.35 9.49 -8.02
C LEU A 95 10.95 9.64 -6.62
N ILE A 96 10.96 10.86 -6.12
CA ILE A 96 11.35 11.16 -4.74
C ILE A 96 10.05 11.33 -3.96
N ILE A 97 9.78 10.48 -2.99
CA ILE A 97 8.55 10.58 -2.20
C ILE A 97 8.71 11.74 -1.22
N ASN A 98 7.92 12.79 -1.50
CA ASN A 98 7.58 14.01 -0.77
C ASN A 98 8.61 14.57 0.25
N LYS A 99 9.13 15.77 -0.03
CA LYS A 99 10.05 16.51 0.87
C LYS A 99 9.44 16.88 2.23
N SER A 100 8.11 16.88 2.36
CA SER A 100 7.40 17.22 3.61
C SER A 100 7.32 16.06 4.60
N MET A 101 7.73 14.85 4.22
CA MET A 101 7.72 13.70 5.13
C MET A 101 8.83 13.83 6.19
N ARG A 102 8.44 13.82 7.47
CA ARG A 102 9.36 13.74 8.60
C ARG A 102 9.74 12.28 8.82
N ILE A 103 11.02 11.95 8.66
CA ILE A 103 11.54 10.61 8.89
C ILE A 103 12.19 10.57 10.27
N THR A 104 11.71 9.71 11.17
CA THR A 104 12.33 9.52 12.49
C THR A 104 13.55 8.60 12.40
N LYS A 105 14.39 8.56 13.44
CA LYS A 105 15.52 7.62 13.54
C LYS A 105 15.11 6.15 13.36
N GLY A 106 13.87 5.79 13.70
CA GLY A 106 13.32 4.44 13.51
C GLY A 106 12.83 4.14 12.08
N GLY A 107 12.97 5.08 11.13
CA GLY A 107 12.48 4.91 9.76
C GLY A 107 10.96 5.08 9.60
N PHE A 108 10.28 5.63 10.62
CA PHE A 108 8.88 6.03 10.51
C PHE A 108 8.76 7.28 9.66
N VAL A 109 7.83 7.24 8.72
CA VAL A 109 7.54 8.35 7.83
C VAL A 109 6.26 9.01 8.32
N TYR A 110 6.41 10.09 9.10
CA TYR A 110 5.28 10.92 9.48
C TYR A 110 5.00 11.89 8.35
N ASN A 111 3.79 11.81 7.82
CA ASN A 111 3.22 12.93 7.11
C ASN A 111 2.74 13.89 8.22
N ASP A 112 3.46 14.98 8.46
CA ASP A 112 2.78 16.13 9.06
C ASP A 112 1.67 16.46 8.07
N ASN A 113 0.40 16.33 8.52
CA ASN A 113 -0.80 17.01 8.00
C ASN A 113 -2.10 16.23 8.28
N MET A 114 -2.71 16.49 9.44
CA MET A 114 -4.16 16.34 9.63
C MET A 114 -4.99 17.09 8.55
N THR A 115 -4.37 18.00 7.81
CA THR A 115 -5.00 18.85 6.80
C THR A 115 -5.10 18.25 5.39
N HIS A 116 -4.43 17.13 5.07
CA HIS A 116 -4.38 16.59 3.69
C HIS A 116 -5.16 15.29 3.44
N LEU A 117 -5.78 14.71 4.47
CA LEU A 117 -6.53 13.44 4.37
C LEU A 117 -7.73 13.50 3.42
N LYS A 118 -8.30 14.69 3.18
CA LYS A 118 -9.53 14.84 2.38
C LYS A 118 -9.31 14.72 0.87
N ASN A 119 -8.09 14.97 0.36
CA ASN A 119 -7.86 15.15 -1.08
C ASN A 119 -7.04 14.04 -1.77
N ASN A 120 -6.44 13.09 -1.03
CA ASN A 120 -5.45 12.17 -1.59
C ASN A 120 -5.77 10.68 -1.42
N LEU A 121 -7.02 10.31 -1.10
CA LEU A 121 -7.41 8.92 -0.86
C LEU A 121 -7.09 8.00 -2.06
N ASP A 122 -7.24 8.50 -3.28
CA ASP A 122 -6.97 7.73 -4.52
C ASP A 122 -5.49 7.63 -4.91
N GLN A 123 -4.64 8.51 -4.39
CA GLN A 123 -3.21 8.54 -4.76
C GLN A 123 -2.34 7.68 -3.85
N ASP A 124 -2.81 7.38 -2.64
CA ASP A 124 -2.05 6.58 -1.70
C ASP A 124 -2.50 5.11 -1.74
N ILE A 125 -1.70 4.32 -2.45
CA ILE A 125 -1.86 2.87 -2.59
C ILE A 125 -1.96 2.16 -1.22
N ARG A 126 -1.46 2.76 -0.14
CA ARG A 126 -1.54 2.21 1.23
C ARG A 126 -2.94 2.32 1.81
N PHE A 127 -3.65 3.43 1.61
CA PHE A 127 -5.05 3.55 2.03
C PHE A 127 -5.93 2.59 1.25
N LYS A 128 -5.66 2.44 -0.05
CA LYS A 128 -6.34 1.43 -0.88
C LYS A 128 -6.05 0.01 -0.40
N LEU A 129 -4.81 -0.31 -0.05
CA LEU A 129 -4.44 -1.64 0.47
C LEU A 129 -4.97 -1.90 1.89
N MET A 130 -4.94 -0.90 2.78
CA MET A 130 -5.55 -0.98 4.12
C MET A 130 -7.05 -1.21 3.99
N TYR A 131 -7.75 -0.42 3.17
CA TYR A 131 -9.17 -0.62 2.90
C TYR A 131 -9.45 -2.01 2.31
N LEU A 132 -8.65 -2.45 1.33
CA LEU A 132 -8.83 -3.78 0.70
C LEU A 132 -8.57 -4.95 1.66
N ASN A 133 -7.73 -4.76 2.68
CA ASN A 133 -7.44 -5.80 3.67
C ASN A 133 -8.39 -5.74 4.87
N GLU A 134 -8.73 -4.55 5.35
CA GLU A 134 -9.64 -4.36 6.50
C GLU A 134 -11.10 -4.57 6.13
N TYR A 135 -11.53 -4.24 4.90
CA TYR A 135 -12.91 -4.45 4.46
C TYR A 135 -13.36 -5.92 4.56
N PRO A 136 -12.61 -6.93 4.04
CA PRO A 136 -13.01 -8.32 4.20
C PRO A 136 -12.99 -8.78 5.66
N GLU A 137 -12.04 -8.34 6.49
CA GLU A 137 -12.01 -8.67 7.92
C GLU A 137 -13.22 -8.06 8.66
N MET A 138 -13.52 -6.79 8.41
CA MET A 138 -14.72 -6.12 8.93
C MET A 138 -15.99 -6.81 8.45
N LYS A 139 -16.09 -7.14 7.16
CA LYS A 139 -17.24 -7.83 6.59
C LYS A 139 -17.47 -9.19 7.26
N ILE A 140 -16.41 -9.96 7.51
CA ILE A 140 -16.49 -11.22 8.26
C ILE A 140 -16.99 -10.96 9.69
N LYS A 141 -16.43 -9.97 10.38
CA LYS A 141 -16.81 -9.62 11.75
C LYS A 141 -18.28 -9.19 11.85
N TYR A 142 -18.74 -8.30 10.98
CA TYR A 142 -20.12 -7.82 10.95
C TYR A 142 -21.09 -8.93 10.53
N ASN A 143 -20.76 -9.73 9.51
CA ASN A 143 -21.60 -10.86 9.13
C ASN A 143 -21.72 -11.90 10.25
N THR A 144 -20.64 -12.12 11.01
CA THR A 144 -20.65 -13.03 12.17
C THR A 144 -21.52 -12.47 13.29
N TYR A 145 -21.42 -11.16 13.57
CA TYR A 145 -22.27 -10.51 14.57
C TYR A 145 -23.76 -10.58 14.20
N ILE A 146 -24.12 -10.23 12.96
CA ILE A 146 -25.51 -10.30 12.46
C ILE A 146 -26.03 -11.74 12.47
N LYS A 147 -25.20 -12.72 12.09
CA LYS A 147 -25.58 -14.14 12.13
C LYS A 147 -25.86 -14.63 13.55
N ASN A 148 -25.12 -14.12 14.54
CA ASN A 148 -25.25 -14.53 15.93
C ASN A 148 -26.36 -13.77 16.69
N ASN A 149 -26.84 -12.63 16.16
CA ASN A 149 -27.87 -11.78 16.76
C ASN A 149 -28.99 -11.57 15.75
N ARG A 150 -29.90 -12.55 15.66
CA ARG A 150 -30.98 -12.57 14.66
C ARG A 150 -32.02 -11.48 14.90
N ASP A 151 -32.22 -11.11 16.15
CA ASP A 151 -33.00 -9.96 16.60
C ASP A 151 -32.53 -8.64 15.95
N VAL A 152 -31.22 -8.41 15.92
CA VAL A 152 -30.64 -7.22 15.26
C VAL A 152 -30.89 -7.26 13.76
N TYR A 153 -30.80 -8.43 13.14
CA TYR A 153 -31.08 -8.60 11.71
C TYR A 153 -32.55 -8.29 11.38
N ASP A 154 -33.47 -8.84 12.16
CA ASP A 154 -34.90 -8.65 11.97
C ASP A 154 -35.29 -7.18 12.20
N MET A 155 -34.74 -6.54 13.24
CA MET A 155 -34.91 -5.10 13.53
C MET A 155 -34.43 -4.21 12.37
N ILE A 156 -33.27 -4.50 11.79
CA ILE A 156 -32.75 -3.76 10.63
C ILE A 156 -33.68 -3.94 9.41
N ILE A 157 -34.18 -5.15 9.18
CA ILE A 157 -35.12 -5.42 8.09
C ILE A 157 -36.40 -4.61 8.26
N ASP A 158 -36.97 -4.60 9.46
CA ASP A 158 -38.23 -3.91 9.74
C ASP A 158 -38.07 -2.39 9.64
N TYR A 159 -36.95 -1.85 10.11
CA TYR A 159 -36.59 -0.46 9.89
C TYR A 159 -36.48 -0.11 8.40
N ILE A 160 -35.77 -0.92 7.60
CA ILE A 160 -35.64 -0.68 6.16
C ILE A 160 -37.00 -0.73 5.46
N LYS A 161 -37.88 -1.67 5.82
CA LYS A 161 -39.26 -1.70 5.29
C LYS A 161 -40.00 -0.41 5.63
N ALA A 162 -39.92 0.06 6.87
CA ALA A 162 -40.58 1.27 7.32
C ALA A 162 -40.10 2.51 6.54
N VAL A 163 -38.79 2.65 6.32
CA VAL A 163 -38.21 3.72 5.50
C VAL A 163 -38.70 3.65 4.05
N LEU A 164 -38.71 2.45 3.44
CA LEU A 164 -39.13 2.27 2.05
C LEU A 164 -40.63 2.53 1.83
N ILE A 165 -41.45 2.27 2.85
CA ILE A 165 -42.88 2.54 2.83
C ILE A 165 -43.15 4.04 3.03
N ALA A 166 -42.56 4.64 4.07
CA ALA A 166 -42.81 6.03 4.45
C ALA A 166 -42.15 7.03 3.49
N LYS A 167 -41.03 6.66 2.86
CA LYS A 167 -40.23 7.52 1.96
C LYS A 167 -40.04 8.95 2.50
N PRO A 168 -39.53 9.10 3.73
CA PRO A 168 -39.46 10.40 4.38
C PRO A 168 -38.47 11.33 3.67
N ASP A 169 -38.82 12.61 3.59
CA ASP A 169 -37.92 13.65 3.05
C ASP A 169 -36.68 13.82 3.93
N ASN A 170 -36.81 13.57 5.25
CA ASN A 170 -35.71 13.56 6.21
C ASN A 170 -35.55 12.17 6.86
N VAL A 171 -34.74 11.33 6.22
CA VAL A 171 -34.45 9.96 6.69
C VAL A 171 -33.81 9.96 8.08
N LEU A 172 -32.99 10.96 8.42
CA LEU A 172 -32.29 11.01 9.70
C LEU A 172 -33.27 11.21 10.86
N GLN A 173 -34.18 12.19 10.74
CA GLN A 173 -35.19 12.44 11.77
C GLN A 173 -36.13 11.23 11.89
N PHE A 174 -36.59 10.68 10.76
CA PHE A 174 -37.40 9.46 10.75
C PHE A 174 -36.70 8.28 11.44
N SER A 175 -35.37 8.16 11.31
CA SER A 175 -34.61 7.12 12.01
C SER A 175 -34.71 7.28 13.53
N ILE A 176 -34.53 8.51 14.02
CA ILE A 176 -34.58 8.84 15.45
C ILE A 176 -35.97 8.48 15.98
N ASP A 177 -37.01 8.99 15.35
CA ASP A 177 -38.40 8.79 15.76
C ASP A 177 -38.76 7.28 15.76
N TYR A 178 -38.38 6.54 14.71
CA TYR A 178 -38.66 5.10 14.58
C TYR A 178 -38.01 4.26 15.70
N PHE A 179 -36.79 4.59 16.09
CA PHE A 179 -36.09 3.84 17.15
C PHE A 179 -36.41 4.36 18.55
N GLU A 180 -36.98 5.56 18.70
CA GLU A 180 -37.53 6.04 19.98
C GLU A 180 -38.90 5.42 20.32
N GLU A 181 -39.66 4.99 19.31
CA GLU A 181 -40.93 4.28 19.49
C GLU A 181 -40.78 2.78 19.83
N PHE A 182 -39.56 2.24 19.76
CA PHE A 182 -39.21 0.82 20.00
C PHE A 182 -38.67 0.59 21.41
#